data_AF-A0A0N1PGA8-F1
#
_entry.id   AF-A0A0N1PGA8-F1
#
_cell.length_a   1.000
_cell.length_b   1.000
_cell.length_c   1.000
_cell.angle_alpha   90.00
_cell.angle_beta   90.00
_cell.angle_gamma   90.00
#
_symmetry.space_group_name_H-M   'P 1'
#
loop_
_entity.id
_entity.type
_entity.pdbx_description
1 polymer ?
#
loop_
_entity_poly.entity_id
_entity_poly.type
_entity_poly.pdbx_seq_one_letter_code
_entity_poly.pdbx_strand_id
1 'polypeptide(L)'
;MKLQKSPEWPSSPFQLFEAIITKMRVLLTLLLLAAVVYSQNINNAVETEMFAVPITPNLFNWTYQEFEEQYRFHASLKGKPELPSWLRYVYSSRHHSGFIFGTPPRGTESSITVSIYITG
;
A
#
# COMPACT_ATOMS: atom_id res chain seq x y z
N MET A 1 2.26 -48.32 0.15
CA MET A 1 3.60 -47.82 -0.22
C MET A 1 3.46 -46.99 -1.49
N LYS A 2 3.46 -45.66 -1.41
CA LYS A 2 3.37 -44.80 -2.61
C LYS A 2 4.79 -44.58 -3.15
N LEU A 3 5.05 -45.08 -4.36
CA LEU A 3 6.31 -44.86 -5.09
C LEU A 3 6.38 -43.39 -5.50
N GLN A 4 7.34 -42.66 -4.95
CA GLN A 4 7.62 -41.29 -5.34
C GLN A 4 8.34 -41.31 -6.69
N LYS A 5 7.72 -40.76 -7.73
CA LYS A 5 8.29 -40.70 -9.09
C LYS A 5 9.59 -39.90 -9.07
N SER A 6 10.68 -40.47 -9.61
CA SER A 6 11.99 -39.82 -9.68
C SER A 6 11.97 -38.64 -10.67
N PRO A 7 12.72 -37.55 -10.39
CA PRO A 7 12.78 -36.41 -11.29
C PRO A 7 13.43 -36.80 -12.64
N GLU A 8 12.77 -36.44 -13.74
CA GLU A 8 13.23 -36.72 -15.11
C GLU A 8 14.37 -35.75 -15.48
N TRP A 9 15.54 -36.29 -15.84
CA TRP A 9 16.73 -35.52 -16.24
C TRP A 9 16.66 -35.14 -17.73
N PRO A 10 17.06 -33.91 -18.11
CA PRO A 10 17.09 -33.52 -19.53
C PRO A 10 18.17 -34.32 -20.27
N SER A 11 17.83 -34.85 -21.44
CA SER A 11 18.69 -35.80 -22.18
C SER A 11 19.60 -35.14 -23.22
N SER A 12 19.49 -33.81 -23.43
CA SER A 12 20.33 -33.07 -24.38
C SER A 12 20.67 -31.64 -23.92
N PRO A 13 21.78 -31.06 -24.42
CA PRO A 13 22.15 -29.66 -24.15
C PRO A 13 21.05 -28.65 -24.52
N PHE A 14 20.31 -28.92 -25.59
CA PHE A 14 19.19 -28.08 -26.02
C PHE A 14 18.02 -28.14 -25.02
N GLN A 15 17.66 -29.34 -24.51
CA GLN A 15 16.63 -29.46 -23.47
C GLN A 15 17.05 -28.83 -22.15
N LEU A 16 18.34 -28.92 -21.79
CA LEU A 16 18.89 -28.23 -20.62
C LEU A 16 18.74 -26.71 -20.75
N PHE A 17 19.06 -26.16 -21.91
CA PHE A 17 18.91 -24.73 -22.18
C PHE A 17 17.46 -24.26 -22.05
N GLU A 18 16.51 -24.95 -22.69
CA GLU A 18 15.08 -24.64 -22.59
C GLU A 18 14.54 -24.77 -21.15
N ALA A 19 15.01 -25.79 -20.41
CA ALA A 19 14.66 -25.96 -19.01
C ALA A 19 15.19 -24.80 -18.14
N ILE A 20 16.40 -24.30 -18.41
CA ILE A 20 16.98 -23.15 -17.71
C ILE A 20 16.20 -21.87 -18.03
N ILE A 21 15.91 -21.61 -19.32
CA ILE A 21 15.14 -20.44 -19.73
C ILE A 21 13.73 -20.47 -19.13
N THR A 22 13.08 -21.63 -19.12
CA THR A 22 11.75 -21.80 -18.52
C THR A 22 11.78 -21.54 -17.02
N LYS A 23 12.75 -22.09 -16.29
CA LYS A 23 12.92 -21.82 -14.84
C LYS A 23 13.20 -20.34 -14.57
N MET A 24 14.04 -19.69 -15.39
CA MET A 24 14.34 -18.27 -15.25
C MET A 24 13.12 -17.39 -15.53
N ARG A 25 12.30 -17.74 -16.53
CA ARG A 25 11.02 -17.05 -16.79
C ARG A 25 10.05 -17.21 -15.63
N VAL A 26 9.91 -18.42 -15.09
CA VAL A 26 9.06 -18.69 -13.92
C VAL A 26 9.55 -17.94 -12.69
N LEU A 27 10.87 -17.90 -12.46
CA LEU A 27 11.46 -17.14 -11.37
C LEU A 27 11.21 -15.64 -11.55
N LEU A 28 11.40 -15.12 -12.76
CA LEU A 28 11.17 -13.71 -13.09
C LEU A 28 9.69 -13.33 -12.93
N THR A 29 8.76 -14.17 -13.39
CA THR A 29 7.32 -13.91 -13.23
C THR A 29 6.91 -13.94 -11.76
N LEU A 30 7.43 -14.87 -10.96
CA LEU A 30 7.20 -14.90 -9.51
C LEU A 30 7.78 -13.66 -8.81
N LEU A 31 8.96 -13.20 -9.22
CA LEU A 31 9.60 -12.02 -8.66
C LEU A 31 8.85 -10.73 -9.01
N LEU A 32 8.34 -10.64 -10.24
CA LEU A 32 7.48 -9.54 -10.69
C LEU A 32 6.13 -9.52 -9.96
N LEU A 33 5.53 -10.69 -9.70
CA LEU A 33 4.30 -10.81 -8.92
C LEU A 33 4.50 -10.38 -7.46
N ALA A 34 5.63 -10.75 -6.85
CA ALA A 34 5.95 -10.37 -5.48
C ALA A 34 6.20 -8.86 -5.30
N ALA A 35 6.62 -8.15 -6.35
CA ALA A 35 6.91 -6.72 -6.29
C ALA A 35 5.63 -5.84 -6.21
N VAL A 36 4.45 -6.38 -6.49
CA VAL A 36 3.19 -5.62 -6.54
C VAL A 36 2.36 -5.88 -5.28
N VAL A 37 2.92 -5.56 -4.12
CA VAL A 37 2.14 -5.51 -2.86
C VAL A 37 1.99 -4.05 -2.46
N TYR A 38 0.88 -3.45 -2.87
CA TYR A 38 0.47 -2.14 -2.37
C TYR A 38 -0.25 -2.32 -1.03
N SER A 39 0.27 -1.71 0.03
CA SER A 39 -0.44 -1.67 1.32
C SER A 39 -1.58 -0.66 1.23
N GLN A 40 -2.83 -1.14 1.26
CA GLN A 40 -4.02 -0.30 1.38
C GLN A 40 -4.51 -0.36 2.82
N ASN A 41 -4.72 0.80 3.44
CA ASN A 41 -5.27 0.89 4.77
C ASN A 41 -6.80 1.01 4.66
N ILE A 42 -7.52 -0.08 4.94
CA ILE A 42 -8.98 -0.12 4.90
C ILE A 42 -9.50 0.16 6.32
N ASN A 43 -10.22 1.26 6.48
CA ASN A 43 -10.85 1.63 7.74
C ASN A 43 -12.36 1.78 7.53
N ASN A 44 -13.13 1.24 8.47
CA ASN A 44 -14.59 1.40 8.47
C ASN A 44 -14.95 2.70 9.15
N ALA A 45 -15.86 3.46 8.55
CA ALA A 45 -16.44 4.64 9.16
C ALA A 45 -17.94 4.36 9.36
N VAL A 46 -18.42 4.55 10.58
CA VAL A 46 -19.83 4.33 10.94
C VAL A 46 -20.53 5.68 10.94
N GLU A 47 -21.75 5.71 10.40
CA GLU A 47 -22.57 6.91 10.47
C GLU A 47 -22.75 7.36 11.92
N THR A 48 -22.81 8.67 12.15
CA THR A 48 -23.01 9.28 13.49
C THR A 48 -21.86 9.07 14.49
N GLU A 49 -20.84 8.28 14.15
CA GLU A 49 -19.64 8.10 14.96
C GLU A 49 -18.49 8.95 14.47
N MET A 50 -17.64 9.40 15.39
CA MET A 50 -16.40 10.08 15.04
C MET A 50 -15.41 9.06 14.49
N PHE A 51 -15.11 9.17 13.21
CA PHE A 51 -14.01 8.48 12.54
C PHE A 51 -12.72 9.26 12.76
N ALA A 52 -11.63 8.57 13.12
CA ALA A 52 -10.30 9.16 13.20
C ALA A 52 -9.23 8.13 12.85
N VAL A 53 -8.31 8.48 11.93
CA VAL A 53 -7.17 7.65 11.55
C VAL A 53 -5.88 8.45 11.73
N PRO A 54 -4.90 7.92 12.47
CA PRO A 54 -3.61 8.58 12.64
C PRO A 54 -2.79 8.53 11.34
N ILE A 55 -2.20 9.67 10.98
CA ILE A 55 -1.27 9.82 9.87
C ILE A 55 0.12 10.00 10.44
N THR A 56 0.98 9.01 10.26
CA THR A 56 2.35 9.01 10.77
C THR A 56 3.34 8.77 9.64
N PRO A 57 4.61 9.23 9.78
CA PRO A 57 5.65 9.01 8.77
C PRO A 57 5.85 7.53 8.42
N ASN A 58 5.61 6.63 9.37
CA ASN A 58 5.73 5.18 9.20
C ASN A 58 4.79 4.62 8.11
N LEU A 59 3.68 5.31 7.80
CA LEU A 59 2.80 4.93 6.68
C LEU A 59 3.52 4.92 5.32
N PHE A 60 4.62 5.67 5.20
CA PHE A 60 5.39 5.81 3.96
C PHE A 60 6.69 5.02 3.96
N ASN A 61 6.91 4.15 4.96
CA ASN A 61 8.17 3.43 5.17
C ASN A 61 9.39 4.36 5.15
N TRP A 62 9.24 5.54 5.75
CA TRP A 62 10.24 6.59 5.71
C TRP A 62 11.18 6.47 6.93
N THR A 63 12.45 6.15 6.68
CA THR A 63 13.45 5.89 7.73
C THR A 63 14.38 7.08 8.00
N TYR A 64 14.20 8.21 7.31
CA TYR A 64 15.08 9.39 7.40
C TYR A 64 14.44 10.47 8.27
N GLN A 65 15.01 10.71 9.46
CA GLN A 65 14.54 11.69 10.46
C GLN A 65 15.41 12.94 10.58
N GLU A 66 16.41 13.14 9.70
CA GLU A 66 17.40 14.22 9.87
C GLU A 66 16.83 15.63 9.69
N PHE A 67 15.68 15.78 9.02
CA PHE A 67 15.01 17.08 8.83
C PHE A 67 13.50 16.96 9.10
N GLU A 68 13.16 16.91 10.37
CA GLU A 68 11.79 16.91 10.89
C GLU A 68 10.94 18.10 10.35
N GLU A 69 11.57 19.24 10.05
CA GLU A 69 10.87 20.48 9.69
C GLU A 69 10.55 20.66 8.19
N GLN A 70 10.99 19.75 7.32
CA GLN A 70 10.95 19.98 5.86
C GLN A 70 9.79 19.33 5.12
N TYR A 71 8.83 18.69 5.81
CA TYR A 71 7.72 18.04 5.13
C TYR A 71 6.37 18.26 5.80
N ARG A 72 5.34 18.33 4.96
CA ARG A 72 3.93 18.34 5.37
C ARG A 72 3.21 17.22 4.66
N PHE A 73 2.28 16.59 5.35
CA PHE A 73 1.33 15.70 4.69
C PHE A 73 0.19 16.51 4.12
N HIS A 74 -0.23 16.12 2.93
CA HIS A 74 -1.46 16.54 2.30
C HIS A 74 -2.37 15.31 2.14
N ALA A 75 -3.67 15.54 2.33
CA ALA A 75 -4.69 14.52 2.16
C ALA A 75 -5.76 15.04 1.21
N SER A 76 -6.18 14.20 0.26
CA SER A 76 -7.23 14.53 -0.69
C SER A 76 -8.06 13.30 -1.06
N LEU A 77 -9.27 13.51 -1.56
CA LEU A 77 -10.02 12.42 -2.19
C LEU A 77 -9.31 12.02 -3.48
N LYS A 78 -9.19 10.72 -3.75
CA LYS A 78 -8.56 10.22 -4.98
C LYS A 78 -9.15 10.88 -6.22
N GLY A 79 -8.29 11.51 -7.02
CA GLY A 79 -8.69 12.22 -8.24
C GLY A 79 -9.28 13.62 -8.03
N LYS A 80 -9.29 14.13 -6.79
CA LYS A 80 -9.69 15.51 -6.46
C LYS A 80 -8.61 16.19 -5.60
N PRO A 81 -8.53 17.53 -5.62
CA PRO A 81 -7.58 18.28 -4.78
C PRO A 81 -8.02 18.37 -3.32
N GLU A 82 -9.30 18.15 -3.04
CA GLU A 82 -9.91 18.37 -1.73
C GLU A 82 -10.38 17.06 -1.08
N LEU A 83 -10.48 17.07 0.25
CA LEU A 83 -11.13 16.00 1.01
C LEU A 83 -12.66 16.09 0.86
N PRO A 84 -13.39 14.98 1.08
CA PRO A 84 -14.83 15.02 1.29
C PRO A 84 -15.18 16.00 2.41
N SER A 85 -16.31 16.71 2.29
CA SER A 85 -16.71 17.78 3.21
C SER A 85 -16.80 17.36 4.69
N TRP A 86 -17.04 16.07 4.94
CA TRP A 86 -17.13 15.50 6.28
C TRP A 86 -15.79 15.12 6.89
N LEU A 87 -14.71 15.10 6.11
CA LEU A 87 -13.35 14.82 6.55
C LEU A 87 -12.52 16.08 6.69
N ARG A 88 -11.66 16.09 7.70
CA ARG A 88 -10.67 17.12 7.95
C ARG A 88 -9.33 16.47 8.26
N TYR A 89 -8.26 17.18 7.91
CA TYR A 89 -6.91 16.81 8.25
C TYR A 89 -6.33 17.84 9.23
N VAL A 90 -5.73 17.37 10.32
CA VAL A 90 -4.97 18.21 11.25
C VAL A 90 -3.56 17.66 11.37
N TYR A 91 -2.57 18.56 11.30
CA TYR A 91 -1.16 18.23 11.45
C TYR A 91 -0.60 18.84 12.73
N SER A 92 0.24 18.07 13.43
CA SER A 92 1.02 18.54 14.57
C SER A 92 2.49 18.51 14.21
N SER A 93 3.09 19.71 14.06
CA SER A 93 4.53 19.85 13.86
C SER A 93 5.32 19.26 15.02
N ARG A 94 4.82 19.36 16.27
CA ARG A 94 5.51 18.81 17.45
C ARG A 94 5.70 17.30 17.38
N HIS A 95 4.73 16.59 16.82
CA HIS A 95 4.71 15.13 16.78
C HIS A 95 4.96 14.57 15.38
N HIS A 96 5.29 15.43 14.41
CA HIS A 96 5.46 15.09 12.99
C HIS A 96 4.39 14.13 12.45
N SER A 97 3.16 14.31 12.93
CA SER A 97 2.04 13.41 12.68
C SER A 97 0.74 14.18 12.71
N GLY A 98 -0.31 13.56 12.18
CA GLY A 98 -1.62 14.17 12.09
C GLY A 98 -2.74 13.16 12.24
N PHE A 99 -3.96 13.65 12.09
CA PHE A 99 -5.16 12.83 12.06
C PHE A 99 -6.03 13.25 10.89
N ILE A 100 -6.57 12.26 10.18
CA ILE A 100 -7.75 12.45 9.35
C ILE A 100 -8.95 12.07 10.19
N PHE A 101 -9.88 12.99 10.36
CA PHE A 101 -11.04 12.76 11.23
C PHE A 101 -12.31 13.40 10.65
N GLY A 102 -13.46 12.90 11.08
CA GLY A 102 -14.75 13.35 10.60
C GLY A 102 -15.90 12.44 11.02
N THR A 103 -17.12 12.80 10.65
CA THR A 103 -18.30 11.95 10.86
C THR A 103 -19.00 11.75 9.52
N PRO A 104 -19.13 10.50 9.04
CA PRO A 104 -19.82 10.23 7.77
C PRO A 104 -21.24 10.79 7.75
N PRO A 105 -21.67 11.43 6.65
CA PRO A 105 -23.06 11.81 6.44
C PRO A 105 -23.96 10.57 6.40
N ARG A 106 -25.25 10.76 6.74
CA ARG A 106 -26.25 9.69 6.59
C ARG A 106 -26.43 9.28 5.14
N GLY A 107 -26.60 7.98 4.89
CA GLY A 107 -26.72 7.39 3.57
C GLY A 107 -25.37 7.22 2.85
N THR A 108 -24.26 7.22 3.58
CA THR A 108 -22.93 7.01 2.97
C THR A 108 -22.63 5.52 2.88
N GLU A 109 -23.01 4.90 1.78
CA GLU A 109 -22.77 3.46 1.56
C GLU A 109 -21.57 3.17 0.65
N SER A 110 -21.01 4.20 0.01
CA SER A 110 -19.89 4.05 -0.92
C SER A 110 -18.54 4.12 -0.21
N SER A 111 -17.64 3.19 -0.52
CA SER A 111 -16.23 3.32 -0.13
C SER A 111 -15.58 4.52 -0.82
N ILE A 112 -14.80 5.28 -0.06
CA ILE A 112 -13.99 6.39 -0.57
C ILE A 112 -12.52 6.04 -0.45
N THR A 113 -11.72 6.48 -1.42
CA THR A 113 -10.26 6.35 -1.35
C THR A 113 -9.66 7.71 -1.08
N VAL A 114 -8.96 7.86 0.04
CA VAL A 114 -8.19 9.06 0.36
C VAL A 114 -6.74 8.82 -0.03
N SER A 115 -6.15 9.77 -0.74
CA SER A 115 -4.74 9.78 -1.10
C SER A 115 -4.00 10.69 -0.14
N ILE A 116 -2.89 10.20 0.42
CA ILE A 116 -2.00 10.97 1.28
C ILE A 116 -0.66 11.07 0.59
N TYR A 117 -0.14 12.28 0.47
CA TYR A 117 1.14 12.56 -0.15
C TYR A 117 1.94 13.53 0.70
N ILE A 118 3.26 13.44 0.55
CA ILE A 118 4.21 14.27 1.26
C ILE A 118 4.63 15.41 0.33
N THR A 119 4.63 16.62 0.85
CA THR A 119 5.13 17.83 0.18
C THR A 119 6.26 18.44 1.02
N GLY A 120 7.35 18.86 0.39
CA GLY A 120 8.47 19.59 1.00
C GLY A 120 8.82 20.84 0.22
#